data_AF-A0A7W8IP52-F1
#
_entry.id   AF-A0A7W8IP52-F1
#
_cell.length_a   1.000
_cell.length_b   1.000
_cell.length_c   1.000
_cell.angle_alpha   90.00
_cell.angle_beta   90.00
_cell.angle_gamma   90.00
#
_symmetry.space_group_name_H-M   'P 1'
#
loop_
_entity.id
_entity.type
_entity.pdbx_description
1 polymer ?
#
loop_
_entity_poly.entity_id
_entity_poly.type
_entity_poly.pdbx_seq_one_letter_code
_entity_poly.pdbx_strand_id
1 'polypeptide(L)'
;MTINFSENSKYMNKEINDIRKIFNDDLKIKFKQVQRSEKKLDEIHSTVLSKKNELKEQGIHVTTIYSDIQRNKVIIGIYPFDSTARDSLVNIFGSDIEVIESDGGYEESRTAYTRPLEGGLRINNIDTGWGCTGGFSASYGNWVYYVTAGHCGRSSDRFSQGGSYFGYAYRLVNSSELDAMLISLGQLSYASNYNYGQPNFTYRCNLEL
;
A
#
# COMPACT_ATOMS: atom_id res chain seq x y z
N MET A 1 -11.32 -9.52 10.17
CA MET A 1 -10.88 -9.62 8.77
C MET A 1 -12.09 -9.70 7.87
N THR A 2 -12.14 -8.96 6.77
CA THR A 2 -13.24 -9.09 5.77
C THR A 2 -12.68 -9.76 4.53
N ILE A 3 -13.34 -10.80 4.05
CA ILE A 3 -13.00 -11.48 2.80
C ILE A 3 -14.16 -11.26 1.82
N ASN A 4 -13.83 -10.76 0.63
CA ASN A 4 -14.78 -10.39 -0.40
C ASN A 4 -14.75 -11.38 -1.55
N PHE A 5 -15.92 -11.71 -2.10
CA PHE A 5 -16.04 -12.66 -3.19
C PHE A 5 -17.06 -12.18 -4.22
N SER A 6 -16.71 -12.30 -5.50
CA SER A 6 -17.48 -11.71 -6.59
C SER A 6 -18.31 -12.69 -7.42
N GLU A 7 -18.23 -14.00 -7.15
CA GLU A 7 -18.92 -15.03 -7.95
C GLU A 7 -19.85 -15.91 -7.12
N ASN A 8 -21.02 -16.22 -7.69
CA ASN A 8 -21.95 -17.23 -7.18
C ASN A 8 -21.52 -18.61 -7.69
N SER A 9 -20.52 -19.20 -7.03
CA SER A 9 -20.01 -20.52 -7.37
C SER A 9 -20.38 -21.54 -6.28
N LYS A 10 -20.83 -22.74 -6.68
CA LYS A 10 -21.12 -23.87 -5.78
C LYS A 10 -19.89 -24.28 -4.94
N TYR A 11 -18.68 -23.91 -5.38
CA TYR A 11 -17.40 -24.18 -4.71
C TYR A 11 -17.09 -23.17 -3.59
N MET A 12 -17.68 -21.97 -3.62
CA MET A 12 -17.48 -20.93 -2.60
C MET A 12 -17.88 -21.38 -1.20
N ASN A 13 -19.03 -22.06 -1.07
CA ASN A 13 -19.50 -22.51 0.24
C ASN A 13 -18.53 -23.51 0.88
N LYS A 14 -17.81 -24.30 0.06
CA LYS A 14 -16.78 -25.21 0.55
C LYS A 14 -15.57 -24.44 1.06
N GLU A 15 -15.04 -23.50 0.27
CA GLU A 15 -13.88 -22.68 0.66
C GLU A 15 -14.15 -21.82 1.89
N ILE A 16 -15.33 -21.18 1.97
CA ILE A 16 -15.76 -20.43 3.14
C ILE A 16 -15.81 -21.34 4.37
N ASN A 17 -16.38 -22.54 4.24
CA ASN A 17 -16.45 -23.49 5.35
C ASN A 17 -15.06 -24.00 5.76
N ASP A 18 -14.15 -24.20 4.82
CA ASP A 18 -12.79 -24.64 5.11
C ASP A 18 -12.00 -23.51 5.82
N ILE A 19 -12.15 -22.26 5.39
CA ILE A 19 -11.60 -21.09 6.10
C ILE A 19 -12.18 -20.99 7.52
N ARG A 20 -13.51 -21.11 7.68
CA ARG A 20 -14.15 -21.07 9.01
C ARG A 20 -13.60 -22.13 9.96
N LYS A 21 -13.38 -23.36 9.46
CA LYS A 21 -12.77 -24.44 10.25
C LYS A 21 -11.35 -24.12 10.70
N ILE A 22 -10.53 -23.48 9.86
CA ILE A 22 -9.16 -23.09 10.20
C ILE A 22 -9.15 -22.05 11.33
N PHE A 23 -10.02 -21.05 11.25
CA PHE A 23 -10.03 -19.93 12.21
C PHE A 23 -10.88 -20.20 13.46
N ASN A 24 -11.71 -21.25 13.44
CA ASN A 24 -12.47 -21.80 14.57
C ASN A 24 -13.32 -20.77 15.36
N ASP A 25 -13.66 -19.65 14.72
CA ASP A 25 -14.39 -18.53 15.31
C ASP A 25 -15.03 -17.68 14.20
N ASP A 26 -16.33 -17.89 13.96
CA ASP A 26 -17.12 -17.19 12.95
C ASP A 26 -17.28 -15.68 13.23
N LEU A 27 -16.94 -15.20 14.43
CA LEU A 27 -17.09 -13.79 14.80
C LEU A 27 -15.90 -12.93 14.32
N LYS A 28 -14.76 -13.54 13.97
CA LYS A 28 -13.53 -12.83 13.57
C LYS A 28 -13.41 -12.59 12.06
N ILE A 29 -14.12 -13.37 11.25
CA ILE A 29 -14.07 -13.30 9.78
C ILE A 29 -15.44 -13.00 9.20
N LYS A 30 -15.54 -11.87 8.50
CA LYS A 30 -16.75 -11.45 7.77
C LYS A 30 -16.59 -11.78 6.30
N PHE A 31 -17.47 -12.64 5.79
CA PHE A 31 -17.55 -12.97 4.37
C PHE A 31 -18.60 -12.05 3.73
N LYS A 32 -18.21 -11.31 2.70
CA LYS A 32 -19.11 -10.40 1.99
C LYS A 32 -19.16 -10.77 0.51
N GLN A 33 -20.37 -10.99 0.02
CA GLN A 33 -20.60 -11.07 -1.41
C GLN A 33 -20.53 -9.65 -1.99
N VAL A 34 -19.72 -9.49 -3.03
CA VAL A 34 -19.50 -8.22 -3.70
C VAL A 34 -19.81 -8.35 -5.18
N GLN A 35 -20.06 -7.23 -5.85
CA GLN A 35 -20.41 -7.25 -7.27
C GLN A 35 -19.17 -7.45 -8.15
N ARG A 36 -18.02 -6.91 -7.72
CA ARG A 36 -16.77 -6.89 -8.48
C ARG A 36 -15.66 -7.62 -7.74
N SER A 37 -14.85 -8.39 -8.47
CA SER A 37 -13.60 -8.92 -7.93
C SER A 37 -12.60 -7.79 -7.70
N GLU A 38 -11.60 -8.04 -6.85
CA GLU A 38 -10.45 -7.14 -6.70
C GLU A 38 -9.78 -6.87 -8.04
N LYS A 39 -9.57 -7.91 -8.87
CA LYS A 39 -9.07 -7.78 -10.24
C LYS A 39 -9.85 -6.77 -11.09
N LYS A 40 -11.19 -6.76 -11.01
CA LYS A 40 -12.02 -5.79 -11.74
C LYS A 40 -11.85 -4.36 -11.21
N LEU A 41 -11.68 -4.20 -9.88
CA LEU A 41 -11.35 -2.89 -9.31
C LEU A 41 -9.97 -2.41 -9.78
N ASP A 42 -9.00 -3.30 -9.87
CA ASP A 42 -7.65 -2.99 -10.34
C ASP A 42 -7.60 -2.66 -11.83
N GLU A 43 -8.43 -3.31 -12.65
CA GLU A 43 -8.61 -2.97 -14.06
C GLU A 43 -9.14 -1.53 -14.23
N ILE A 44 -10.14 -1.14 -13.42
CA ILE A 44 -10.66 0.23 -13.40
C ILE A 44 -9.59 1.20 -12.93
N HIS A 45 -8.93 0.92 -11.81
CA HIS A 45 -7.83 1.73 -11.27
C HIS A 45 -6.77 1.98 -12.36
N SER A 46 -6.28 0.91 -12.99
CA SER A 46 -5.25 0.97 -14.02
C SER A 46 -5.70 1.78 -15.24
N THR A 47 -6.99 1.70 -15.59
CA THR A 47 -7.57 2.49 -16.69
C THR A 47 -7.64 3.98 -16.34
N VAL A 48 -8.04 4.34 -15.12
CA VAL A 48 -8.01 5.74 -14.66
C VAL A 48 -6.58 6.27 -14.67
N LEU A 49 -5.63 5.46 -14.19
CA LEU A 49 -4.22 5.82 -14.14
C LEU A 49 -3.62 6.03 -15.54
N SER A 50 -3.92 5.16 -16.50
CA SER A 50 -3.42 5.30 -17.88
C SER A 50 -4.01 6.51 -18.59
N LYS A 51 -5.24 6.91 -18.26
CA LYS A 51 -5.92 8.11 -18.78
C LYS A 51 -5.59 9.40 -18.04
N LYS A 52 -4.78 9.36 -16.96
CA LYS A 52 -4.50 10.52 -16.10
C LYS A 52 -4.02 11.75 -16.88
N ASN A 53 -3.17 11.55 -17.90
CA ASN A 53 -2.68 12.66 -18.73
C ASN A 53 -3.77 13.22 -19.65
N GLU A 54 -4.55 12.36 -20.32
CA GLU A 54 -5.70 12.78 -21.15
C GLU A 54 -6.73 13.56 -20.31
N LEU A 55 -7.02 13.08 -19.09
CA LEU A 55 -7.93 13.74 -18.15
C LEU A 55 -7.39 15.11 -17.73
N LYS A 56 -6.08 15.22 -17.49
CA LYS A 56 -5.43 16.49 -17.15
C LYS A 56 -5.52 17.50 -18.30
N GLU A 57 -5.38 17.07 -19.55
CA GLU A 57 -5.57 17.91 -20.74
C GLU A 57 -7.02 18.41 -20.88
N GLN A 58 -7.99 17.65 -20.35
CA GLN A 58 -9.40 18.03 -20.24
C GLN A 58 -9.71 18.91 -19.01
N GLY A 59 -8.69 19.31 -18.23
CA GLY A 59 -8.86 20.09 -17.00
C GLY A 59 -9.25 19.27 -15.77
N ILE A 60 -9.27 17.93 -15.88
CA ILE A 60 -9.59 17.02 -14.79
C ILE A 60 -8.29 16.58 -14.10
N HIS A 61 -7.99 17.21 -12.99
CA HIS A 61 -6.79 16.96 -12.21
C HIS A 61 -7.02 15.84 -11.19
N VAL A 62 -6.79 14.58 -11.62
CA VAL A 62 -6.84 13.42 -10.72
C VAL A 62 -5.60 13.38 -9.82
N THR A 63 -5.82 13.47 -8.52
CA THR A 63 -4.76 13.50 -7.49
C THR A 63 -4.65 12.19 -6.72
N THR A 64 -5.72 11.41 -6.63
CA THR A 64 -5.75 10.15 -5.89
C THR A 64 -6.57 9.11 -6.64
N ILE A 65 -6.11 7.86 -6.66
CA ILE A 65 -6.85 6.70 -7.16
C ILE A 65 -6.62 5.56 -6.16
N TYR A 66 -7.68 4.98 -5.61
CA TYR A 66 -7.53 3.76 -4.80
C TYR A 66 -8.75 2.83 -4.90
N SER A 67 -8.49 1.53 -4.74
CA SER A 67 -9.53 0.50 -4.72
C SER A 67 -10.06 0.35 -3.29
N ASP A 68 -11.29 0.81 -3.02
CA ASP A 68 -11.96 0.57 -1.75
C ASP A 68 -12.59 -0.82 -1.74
N ILE A 69 -11.84 -1.78 -1.21
CA ILE A 69 -12.28 -3.18 -1.13
C ILE A 69 -13.55 -3.29 -0.28
N GLN A 70 -13.68 -2.56 0.84
CA GLN A 70 -14.83 -2.69 1.73
C GLN A 70 -16.13 -2.20 1.08
N ARG A 71 -16.06 -1.08 0.34
CA ARG A 71 -17.17 -0.49 -0.40
C ARG A 71 -17.33 -1.05 -1.82
N ASN A 72 -16.37 -1.85 -2.29
CA ASN A 72 -16.31 -2.47 -3.63
C ASN A 72 -16.40 -1.43 -4.77
N LYS A 73 -15.62 -0.34 -4.65
CA LYS A 73 -15.56 0.78 -5.59
C LYS A 73 -14.13 1.27 -5.81
N VAL A 74 -13.88 1.97 -6.92
CA VAL A 74 -12.65 2.75 -7.12
C VAL A 74 -12.91 4.20 -6.75
N ILE A 75 -12.14 4.74 -5.82
CA ILE A 75 -12.27 6.13 -5.37
C ILE A 75 -11.29 6.98 -6.17
N ILE A 76 -11.79 8.06 -6.76
CA ILE A 76 -11.01 9.02 -7.53
C ILE A 76 -11.05 10.37 -6.84
N GLY A 77 -9.91 10.83 -6.34
CA GLY A 77 -9.75 12.17 -5.81
C GLY A 77 -9.43 13.14 -6.93
N ILE A 78 -10.14 14.27 -7.00
CA ILE A 78 -9.83 15.38 -7.90
C ILE A 78 -9.56 16.67 -7.12
N TYR A 79 -8.67 17.51 -7.64
CA TYR A 79 -8.41 18.85 -7.10
C TYR A 79 -7.93 19.85 -8.17
N PRO A 80 -8.48 21.07 -8.21
CA PRO A 80 -9.63 21.53 -7.44
C PRO A 80 -10.88 20.71 -7.77
N PHE A 81 -11.79 20.54 -6.81
CA PHE A 81 -13.01 19.79 -7.06
C PHE A 81 -13.95 20.57 -7.98
N ASP A 82 -14.42 19.90 -9.03
CA ASP A 82 -15.40 20.42 -9.97
C ASP A 82 -16.48 19.37 -10.22
N SER A 83 -17.74 19.76 -10.07
CA SER A 83 -18.88 18.86 -10.32
C SER A 83 -18.97 18.44 -11.78
N THR A 84 -18.52 19.27 -12.72
CA THR A 84 -18.51 18.93 -14.15
C THR A 84 -17.48 17.86 -14.45
N ALA A 85 -16.27 18.00 -13.91
CA ALA A 85 -15.24 16.96 -13.92
C ALA A 85 -15.72 15.66 -13.26
N ARG A 86 -16.40 15.74 -12.10
CA ARG A 86 -17.03 14.60 -11.42
C ARG A 86 -17.98 13.86 -12.35
N ASP A 87 -18.92 14.58 -12.97
CA ASP A 87 -19.92 13.99 -13.85
C ASP A 87 -19.30 13.39 -15.10
N SER A 88 -18.25 14.02 -15.62
CA SER A 88 -17.49 13.48 -16.76
C SER A 88 -16.83 12.15 -16.40
N LEU A 89 -16.18 12.06 -15.24
CA LEU A 89 -15.60 10.80 -14.75
C LEU A 89 -16.67 9.72 -14.51
N VAL A 90 -17.81 10.07 -13.92
CA VAL A 90 -18.92 9.13 -13.71
C VAL A 90 -19.52 8.67 -15.05
N ASN A 91 -19.57 9.53 -16.06
CA ASN A 91 -20.01 9.15 -17.40
C ASN A 91 -19.02 8.19 -18.10
N ILE A 92 -17.72 8.36 -17.87
CA ILE A 92 -16.67 7.52 -18.47
C ILE A 92 -16.57 6.15 -17.78
N PHE A 93 -16.56 6.14 -16.46
CA PHE A 93 -16.25 4.94 -15.65
C PHE A 93 -17.48 4.33 -14.98
N GLY A 94 -18.64 4.97 -15.08
CA GLY A 94 -19.92 4.48 -14.57
C GLY A 94 -20.04 4.56 -13.05
N SER A 95 -20.99 3.80 -12.51
CA SER A 95 -21.30 3.71 -11.07
C SER A 95 -20.21 3.03 -10.23
N ASP A 96 -19.16 2.55 -10.88
CA ASP A 96 -18.12 1.70 -10.31
C ASP A 96 -17.07 2.53 -9.57
N ILE A 97 -17.10 3.84 -9.81
CA ILE A 97 -16.25 4.83 -9.17
C ILE A 97 -17.04 5.67 -8.17
N GLU A 98 -16.33 6.30 -7.27
CA GLU A 98 -16.82 7.41 -6.47
C GLU A 98 -15.78 8.53 -6.53
N VAL A 99 -16.22 9.71 -6.97
CA VAL A 99 -15.35 10.86 -7.11
C VAL A 99 -15.48 11.71 -5.86
N ILE A 100 -14.36 12.02 -5.23
CA ILE A 100 -14.29 12.82 -4.01
C ILE A 100 -13.41 14.05 -4.22
N GLU A 101 -13.64 15.07 -3.41
CA GLU A 101 -12.67 16.15 -3.26
C GLU A 101 -11.41 15.60 -2.59
N SER A 102 -10.27 15.93 -3.16
CA SER A 102 -8.95 15.61 -2.62
C SER A 102 -8.20 16.91 -2.33
N ASP A 103 -7.16 16.85 -1.52
CA ASP A 103 -6.41 18.00 -1.00
C ASP A 103 -5.33 18.55 -1.96
N GLY A 104 -5.44 18.27 -3.26
CA GLY A 104 -4.42 18.67 -4.24
C GLY A 104 -3.30 17.67 -4.43
N GLY A 105 -3.15 16.72 -3.49
CA GLY A 105 -2.09 15.72 -3.50
C GLY A 105 -0.70 16.37 -3.42
N TYR A 106 -0.01 16.20 -2.30
CA TYR A 106 1.44 16.38 -2.29
C TYR A 106 2.08 15.11 -2.84
N GLU A 107 2.63 15.15 -4.06
CA GLU A 107 3.71 14.24 -4.41
C GLU A 107 4.93 14.66 -3.58
N GLU A 108 5.03 14.16 -2.35
CA GLU A 108 6.30 14.19 -1.66
C GLU A 108 7.34 13.42 -2.50
N SER A 109 8.60 13.84 -2.52
CA SER A 109 9.57 13.12 -3.33
C SER A 109 9.68 11.67 -2.84
N ARG A 110 9.75 10.68 -3.74
CA ARG A 110 10.14 9.30 -3.37
C ARG A 110 11.50 9.23 -2.67
N THR A 111 12.29 10.30 -2.73
CA THR A 111 13.57 10.49 -2.05
C THR A 111 13.50 11.51 -0.92
N ALA A 112 12.30 11.82 -0.40
CA ALA A 112 12.12 12.73 0.72
C ALA A 112 12.87 12.24 1.96
N TYR A 113 13.35 13.19 2.76
CA TYR A 113 13.89 12.91 4.08
C TYR A 113 12.78 12.96 5.11
N THR A 114 12.50 11.83 5.73
CA THR A 114 11.53 11.71 6.83
C THR A 114 12.20 11.11 8.06
N ARG A 115 11.83 11.60 9.24
CA ARG A 115 12.11 10.98 10.54
C ARG A 115 10.88 11.18 11.44
N PRO A 116 10.29 10.11 12.00
CA PRO A 116 10.68 8.71 11.85
C PRO A 116 10.54 8.21 10.40
N LEU A 117 11.10 7.03 10.07
CA LEU A 117 11.13 6.52 8.69
C LEU A 117 9.72 6.27 8.14
N GLU A 118 9.56 6.40 6.83
CA GLU A 118 8.29 6.07 6.16
C GLU A 118 8.45 4.92 5.16
N GLY A 119 7.54 3.96 5.25
CA GLY A 119 7.35 2.90 4.28
C GLY A 119 7.00 3.45 2.91
N GLY A 120 7.32 2.74 1.83
CA GLY A 120 7.04 3.21 0.47
C GLY A 120 8.03 4.24 -0.11
N LEU A 121 8.83 4.91 0.74
CA LEU A 121 9.94 5.74 0.27
C LEU A 121 11.15 4.92 -0.19
N ARG A 122 11.93 5.50 -1.10
CA ARG A 122 13.20 4.92 -1.56
C ARG A 122 14.21 4.87 -0.41
N ILE A 123 14.79 3.70 -0.22
CA ILE A 123 16.01 3.51 0.57
C ILE A 123 17.18 3.23 -0.39
N ASN A 124 18.37 3.68 -0.04
CA ASN A 124 19.58 3.40 -0.81
C ASN A 124 20.52 2.55 0.02
N ASN A 125 21.03 1.48 -0.56
CA ASN A 125 22.20 0.79 -0.09
C ASN A 125 23.42 1.66 -0.41
N ILE A 126 24.04 2.23 0.61
CA ILE A 126 25.15 3.18 0.49
C ILE A 126 26.40 2.50 -0.05
N ASP A 127 26.60 1.22 0.25
CA ASP A 127 27.80 0.49 -0.14
C ASP A 127 27.77 0.03 -1.60
N THR A 128 26.58 -0.22 -2.16
CA THR A 128 26.42 -0.62 -3.57
C THR A 128 25.88 0.50 -4.47
N GLY A 129 25.32 1.56 -3.89
CA GLY A 129 24.59 2.61 -4.61
C GLY A 129 23.21 2.18 -5.11
N TRP A 130 22.78 0.94 -4.83
CA TRP A 130 21.52 0.41 -5.32
C TRP A 130 20.32 0.91 -4.54
N GLY A 131 19.15 0.97 -5.19
CA GLY A 131 17.94 1.53 -4.64
C GLY A 131 16.86 0.50 -4.41
N CYS A 132 16.25 0.54 -3.23
CA CYS A 132 15.11 -0.27 -2.85
C CYS A 132 13.98 0.59 -2.28
N THR A 133 12.89 -0.06 -1.87
CA THR A 133 11.80 0.58 -1.14
C THR A 133 11.76 0.06 0.29
N GLY A 134 11.62 0.98 1.24
CA GLY A 134 11.40 0.65 2.64
C GLY A 134 10.00 0.09 2.87
N GLY A 135 9.87 -0.92 3.71
CA GLY A 135 8.59 -1.48 4.14
C GLY A 135 8.08 -0.79 5.38
N PHE A 136 8.30 -1.38 6.55
CA PHE A 136 7.78 -0.91 7.82
C PHE A 136 8.75 -1.26 8.95
N SER A 137 8.53 -0.73 10.15
CA SER A 137 9.32 -1.11 11.31
C SER A 137 8.74 -2.35 11.98
N ALA A 138 9.60 -3.29 12.36
CA ALA A 138 9.24 -4.49 13.10
C ALA A 138 10.10 -4.60 14.36
N SER A 139 9.55 -5.16 15.43
CA SER A 139 10.27 -5.33 16.70
C SER A 139 10.35 -6.80 17.08
N TYR A 140 11.49 -7.19 17.67
CA TYR A 140 11.67 -8.51 18.27
C TYR A 140 12.45 -8.37 19.59
N GLY A 141 11.77 -8.68 20.70
CA GLY A 141 12.28 -8.35 22.02
C GLY A 141 12.50 -6.84 22.18
N ASN A 142 13.70 -6.44 22.58
CA ASN A 142 14.07 -5.03 22.76
C ASN A 142 14.64 -4.36 21.50
N TRP A 143 14.64 -5.06 20.36
CA TRP A 143 15.22 -4.57 19.11
C TRP A 143 14.14 -4.13 18.14
N VAL A 144 14.42 -3.05 17.42
CA VAL A 144 13.55 -2.55 16.35
C VAL A 144 14.35 -2.49 15.05
N TYR A 145 13.74 -3.04 14.01
CA TYR A 145 14.30 -3.20 12.67
C TYR A 145 13.40 -2.51 11.66
N TYR A 146 13.99 -2.16 10.53
CA TYR A 146 13.26 -1.74 9.35
C TYR A 146 13.27 -2.86 8.31
N VAL A 147 12.11 -3.19 7.75
CA VAL A 147 11.93 -4.34 6.86
C VAL A 147 12.02 -3.88 5.39
N THR A 148 12.73 -4.65 4.57
CA THR A 148 12.75 -4.52 3.10
C THR A 148 12.98 -5.90 2.46
N ALA A 149 13.17 -5.96 1.15
CA ALA A 149 13.45 -7.21 0.45
C ALA A 149 14.88 -7.71 0.71
N GLY A 150 15.06 -9.03 0.71
CA GLY A 150 16.34 -9.71 0.91
C GLY A 150 17.39 -9.36 -0.14
N HIS A 151 16.96 -9.22 -1.40
CA HIS A 151 17.84 -8.89 -2.51
C HIS A 151 18.39 -7.45 -2.49
N CYS A 152 17.90 -6.59 -1.58
CA CYS A 152 18.30 -5.18 -1.50
C CYS A 152 19.73 -4.95 -0.99
N GLY A 153 20.37 -5.95 -0.41
CA GLY A 153 21.73 -5.82 0.08
C GLY A 153 22.33 -7.11 0.61
N ARG A 154 23.44 -6.96 1.32
CA ARG A 154 24.17 -8.01 2.01
C ARG A 154 24.31 -7.66 3.48
N SER A 155 24.67 -8.64 4.31
CA SER A 155 24.90 -8.41 5.74
C SER A 155 25.89 -7.26 5.95
N SER A 156 25.58 -6.37 6.88
CA SER A 156 26.36 -5.19 7.25
C SER A 156 26.36 -4.02 6.25
N ASP A 157 25.73 -4.15 5.08
CA ASP A 157 25.54 -3.02 4.17
C ASP A 157 24.76 -1.90 4.85
N ARG A 158 25.16 -0.65 4.60
CA ARG A 158 24.60 0.57 5.20
C ARG A 158 23.46 1.09 4.34
N PHE A 159 22.42 1.59 4.98
CA PHE A 159 21.23 2.11 4.31
C PHE A 159 20.93 3.57 4.67
N SER A 160 20.42 4.32 3.69
CA SER A 160 19.93 5.67 3.85
C SER A 160 18.52 5.84 3.29
N GLN A 161 17.76 6.79 3.85
CA GLN A 161 16.48 7.27 3.34
C GLN A 161 16.52 8.80 3.32
N GLY A 162 16.16 9.41 2.20
CA GLY A 162 16.29 10.85 1.98
C GLY A 162 17.71 11.39 2.11
N GLY A 163 18.70 10.61 1.66
CA GLY A 163 20.11 10.99 1.72
C GLY A 163 20.78 10.86 3.08
N SER A 164 20.05 10.47 4.13
CA SER A 164 20.61 10.31 5.47
C SER A 164 20.61 8.86 5.92
N TYR A 165 21.76 8.41 6.45
CA TYR A 165 21.96 7.09 7.03
C TYR A 165 20.94 6.81 8.13
N PHE A 166 20.42 5.58 8.19
CA PHE A 166 19.50 5.17 9.25
C PHE A 166 19.81 3.82 9.89
N GLY A 167 20.67 3.01 9.27
CA GLY A 167 20.90 1.66 9.76
C GLY A 167 21.75 0.80 8.84
N TYR A 168 21.92 -0.46 9.22
CA TYR A 168 22.66 -1.46 8.46
C TYR A 168 21.90 -2.78 8.39
N ALA A 169 22.08 -3.51 7.30
CA ALA A 169 21.50 -4.84 7.12
C ALA A 169 21.98 -5.79 8.22
N TYR A 170 21.03 -6.39 8.93
CA TYR A 170 21.29 -7.29 10.05
C TYR A 170 21.12 -8.76 9.67
N ARG A 171 19.94 -9.12 9.15
CA ARG A 171 19.62 -10.48 8.69
C ARG A 171 18.85 -10.39 7.40
N LEU A 172 19.14 -11.28 6.46
CA LEU A 172 18.40 -11.38 5.21
C LEU A 172 18.28 -12.84 4.78
N VAL A 173 17.23 -13.09 4.01
CA VAL A 173 17.06 -14.28 3.19
C VAL A 173 16.65 -13.78 1.81
N ASN A 174 17.38 -14.22 0.78
CA ASN A 174 17.04 -13.98 -0.61
C ASN A 174 17.06 -15.35 -1.31
N SER A 175 15.90 -16.00 -1.34
CA SER A 175 15.67 -17.30 -1.94
C SER A 175 14.37 -17.30 -2.74
N SER A 176 14.06 -18.40 -3.42
CA SER A 176 12.78 -18.57 -4.12
C SER A 176 11.56 -18.59 -3.19
N GLU A 177 11.75 -18.86 -1.90
CA GLU A 177 10.68 -18.99 -0.91
C GLU A 177 10.53 -17.77 -0.01
N LEU A 178 11.62 -17.01 0.18
CA LEU A 178 11.64 -15.84 1.04
C LEU A 178 12.62 -14.81 0.52
N ASP A 179 12.14 -13.58 0.37
CA ASP A 179 12.93 -12.42 -0.04
C ASP A 179 12.71 -11.28 0.96
N ALA A 180 13.39 -11.36 2.10
CA ALA A 180 13.21 -10.43 3.21
C ALA A 180 14.54 -10.07 3.87
N MET A 181 14.66 -8.82 4.31
CA MET A 181 15.79 -8.29 5.06
C MET A 181 15.33 -7.41 6.21
N LEU A 182 15.99 -7.58 7.35
CA LEU A 182 15.93 -6.71 8.51
C LEU A 182 17.13 -5.76 8.48
N ILE A 183 16.86 -4.46 8.60
CA ILE A 183 17.86 -3.41 8.77
C ILE A 183 17.82 -2.97 10.23
N SER A 184 18.92 -3.14 10.96
CA SER A 184 19.05 -2.63 12.32
C SER A 184 19.07 -1.11 12.31
N LEU A 185 18.25 -0.48 13.16
CA LEU A 185 18.16 0.97 13.25
C LEU A 185 19.30 1.54 14.12
N GLY A 186 19.93 2.62 13.65
CA GLY A 186 20.92 3.35 14.42
C GLY A 186 20.32 4.09 15.63
N GLN A 187 19.02 4.40 15.60
CA GLN A 187 18.27 5.02 16.70
C GLN A 187 16.83 4.48 16.73
N LEU A 188 16.31 4.19 17.92
CA LEU A 188 14.93 3.71 18.09
C LEU A 188 13.88 4.75 17.62
N SER A 189 14.19 6.04 17.70
CA SER A 189 13.35 7.14 17.22
C SER A 189 13.12 7.13 15.71
N TYR A 190 13.88 6.33 14.95
CA TYR A 190 13.68 6.17 13.51
C TYR A 190 12.57 5.18 13.17
N ALA A 191 12.14 4.37 14.14
CA ALA A 191 11.09 3.39 13.93
C ALA A 191 9.74 4.06 13.68
N SER A 192 9.02 3.57 12.68
CA SER A 192 7.67 4.00 12.34
C SER A 192 6.96 2.97 11.45
N ASN A 193 5.63 3.03 11.51
CA ASN A 193 4.70 2.29 10.64
C ASN A 193 3.91 3.24 9.72
N TYR A 194 4.35 4.49 9.60
CA TYR A 194 3.85 5.42 8.60
C TYR A 194 4.27 4.96 7.21
N ASN A 195 3.36 5.07 6.24
CA ASN A 195 3.65 4.79 4.85
C ASN A 195 3.46 6.06 4.03
N TYR A 196 4.42 6.31 3.15
CA TYR A 196 4.39 7.33 2.13
C TYR A 196 3.12 7.26 1.30
N GLY A 197 2.50 8.41 1.08
CA GLY A 197 1.27 8.51 0.31
C GLY A 197 0.03 7.96 1.02
N GLN A 198 0.09 7.68 2.33
CA GLN A 198 -1.13 7.47 3.10
C GLN A 198 -1.87 8.81 3.22
N PRO A 199 -3.06 8.99 2.59
CA PRO A 199 -3.98 10.03 3.05
C PRO A 199 -4.28 9.75 4.53
N ASN A 200 -4.48 10.78 5.36
CA ASN A 200 -4.75 10.71 6.80
C ASN A 200 -5.90 9.74 7.18
N PHE A 201 -5.67 8.43 7.09
CA PHE A 201 -6.57 7.35 7.44
C PHE A 201 -5.80 6.43 8.37
N THR A 202 -5.92 6.77 9.65
CA THR A 202 -5.40 6.02 10.79
C THR A 202 -5.99 4.60 10.79
N TYR A 203 -5.34 3.65 10.13
CA TYR A 203 -5.49 2.23 10.42
C TYR A 203 -4.11 1.69 10.75
N ARG A 204 -3.80 1.66 12.06
CA ARG A 204 -2.64 0.98 12.60
C ARG A 204 -2.79 -0.50 12.31
N CYS A 205 -1.99 -1.03 11.39
CA CYS A 205 -1.84 -2.46 11.22
C CYS A 205 -0.89 -2.94 12.32
N ASN A 206 -1.44 -3.36 13.45
CA ASN A 206 -0.66 -4.08 14.47
C ASN A 206 -0.62 -5.55 14.04
N LEU A 207 0.49 -5.99 13.44
CA LEU A 207 0.85 -7.39 13.41
C LEU A 207 1.64 -7.70 14.70
N GLU A 208 0.98 -8.36 15.64
CA GLU A 208 1.67 -9.12 16.68
C GLU A 208 2.06 -10.47 16.06
N LEU A 209 3.37 -10.77 16.04
CA LEU A 209 3.93 -12.07 15.64
C LEU A 209 3.88 -13.06 16.80
#